data_AF-A0A914NCY4-F1
#
_entry.id   AF-A0A914NCY4-F1
#
_cell.length_a   1.000
_cell.length_b   1.000
_cell.length_c   1.000
_cell.angle_alpha   90.00
_cell.angle_beta   90.00
_cell.angle_gamma   90.00
#
_symmetry.space_group_name_H-M   'P 1'
#
loop_
_entity.id
_entity.type
_entity.pdbx_description
1 polymer ?
#
loop_
_entity_poly.entity_id
_entity_poly.type
_entity_poly.pdbx_seq_one_letter_code
_entity_poly.pdbx_strand_id
1 'polypeptide(L)'
;MLCLPTETILDIFKFLNYQQLCSIKQTNFYLHDFVNYFEGELAREELCEISIEDFDQYKQHPLTEAENLDFSLNDEQREEMWKNGIENPIALYLPNKDSNKNLVICLTKVFDSQTVLLLQLPSIIKNKEDIKIVYYYLNKLFNCSFKRGNFNKFIFNPELIKLLFGNAKNVYSQYYSLSFTDHNLENIFKFALNNLVGGTLTTYFRLSKDMKKSKDISFKILTNGGDNFKEVYLWFDNSPEGLEQYINAQMIYDYIVEYIATSRDCSKMVSVIALHYNLSFPSPKISGRATKIEIKQYENSTKTTYEIANIHIPKVRFLFCHGFFYVDIRRMKE
;
A
#
# COMPACT_ATOMS: atom_id res chain seq x y z
N MET A 1 -23.03 12.94 15.70
CA MET A 1 -22.66 13.02 14.27
C MET A 1 -23.42 14.12 13.54
N LEU A 2 -24.75 14.21 13.68
CA LEU A 2 -25.59 15.23 13.00
C LEU A 2 -25.29 16.69 13.35
N CYS A 3 -24.57 16.96 14.45
CA CYS A 3 -24.15 18.31 14.83
C CYS A 3 -22.75 18.69 14.32
N LEU A 4 -22.10 17.80 13.56
CA LEU A 4 -20.79 18.09 12.96
C LEU A 4 -20.97 18.81 11.62
N PRO A 5 -20.04 19.69 11.23
CA PRO A 5 -20.00 20.24 9.88
C PRO A 5 -19.97 19.14 8.82
N THR A 6 -20.58 19.41 7.66
CA THR A 6 -20.67 18.48 6.52
C THR A 6 -19.30 17.91 6.15
N GLU A 7 -18.28 18.76 6.10
CA GLU A 7 -16.91 18.40 5.74
C GLU A 7 -16.34 17.39 6.74
N THR A 8 -16.59 17.60 8.04
CA THR A 8 -16.14 16.68 9.10
C THR A 8 -16.84 15.33 9.02
N ILE A 9 -18.15 15.30 8.70
CA ILE A 9 -18.88 14.04 8.51
C ILE A 9 -18.34 13.29 7.30
N LEU A 10 -18.10 14.00 6.20
CA LEU A 10 -17.57 13.43 4.97
C LEU A 10 -16.17 12.83 5.20
N ASP A 11 -15.29 13.54 5.91
CA ASP A 11 -13.97 13.05 6.25
C ASP A 11 -14.05 11.78 7.10
N ILE A 12 -14.96 11.71 8.08
CA ILE A 12 -15.19 10.48 8.84
C ILE A 12 -15.68 9.35 7.92
N PHE A 13 -16.60 9.65 7.01
CA PHE A 13 -17.21 8.65 6.11
C PHE A 13 -16.23 8.10 5.08
N LYS A 14 -15.21 8.87 4.69
CA LYS A 14 -14.12 8.39 3.82
C LYS A 14 -13.31 7.25 4.43
N PHE A 15 -13.35 7.06 5.75
CA PHE A 15 -12.70 5.94 6.45
C PHE A 15 -13.62 4.71 6.60
N LEU A 16 -14.89 4.80 6.22
CA LEU A 16 -15.83 3.70 6.35
C LEU A 16 -15.79 2.83 5.10
N ASN A 17 -15.79 1.51 5.30
CA ASN A 17 -15.95 0.58 4.19
C ASN A 17 -17.40 0.59 3.68
N TYR A 18 -17.63 -0.01 2.51
CA TYR A 18 -18.96 -0.04 1.88
C TYR A 18 -20.06 -0.57 2.81
N GLN A 19 -19.77 -1.61 3.62
CA GLN A 19 -20.76 -2.20 4.52
C GLN A 19 -21.11 -1.27 5.69
N GLN A 20 -20.12 -0.54 6.21
CA GLN A 20 -20.32 0.50 7.22
C GLN A 20 -21.08 1.69 6.64
N LEU A 21 -20.74 2.14 5.43
CA LEU A 21 -21.49 3.19 4.72
C LEU A 21 -22.94 2.77 4.46
N CYS A 22 -23.19 1.53 4.05
CA CYS A 22 -24.54 0.98 3.92
C CYS A 22 -25.29 0.95 5.25
N SER A 23 -24.63 0.55 6.33
CA SER A 23 -25.22 0.56 7.68
C SER A 23 -25.59 1.98 8.11
N ILE A 24 -24.75 2.97 7.78
CA ILE A 24 -25.00 4.39 8.02
C ILE A 24 -26.16 4.92 7.19
N LYS A 25 -26.24 4.57 5.91
CA LYS A 25 -27.37 4.92 5.04
C LYS A 25 -28.70 4.43 5.64
N GLN A 26 -28.70 3.29 6.30
CA GLN A 26 -29.90 2.71 6.91
C GLN A 26 -30.24 3.32 8.27
N THR A 27 -29.37 4.13 8.87
CA THR A 27 -29.58 4.63 10.23
C THR A 27 -30.59 5.77 10.29
N ASN A 28 -30.54 6.73 9.35
CA ASN A 28 -31.58 7.75 9.17
C ASN A 28 -31.56 8.37 7.75
N PHE A 29 -32.65 9.08 7.41
CA PHE A 29 -32.81 9.75 6.11
C PHE A 29 -31.73 10.81 5.80
N TYR A 30 -31.28 11.58 6.80
CA TYR A 30 -30.24 12.58 6.58
C TYR A 30 -28.91 11.94 6.14
N LEU A 31 -28.48 10.87 6.81
CA LEU A 31 -27.24 10.16 6.51
C LEU A 31 -27.37 9.37 5.21
N HIS A 32 -28.56 8.84 4.89
CA HIS A 32 -28.86 8.28 3.58
C HIS A 32 -28.61 9.31 2.47
N ASP A 33 -29.22 10.48 2.58
CA ASP A 33 -29.14 11.54 1.58
C ASP A 33 -27.72 12.12 1.51
N PHE A 34 -27.05 12.25 2.66
CA PHE A 34 -25.66 12.67 2.74
C PHE A 34 -24.73 11.72 1.99
N VAL A 35 -24.83 10.40 2.24
CA VAL A 35 -24.00 9.41 1.56
C VAL A 35 -24.30 9.39 0.05
N ASN A 36 -25.56 9.55 -0.34
CA ASN A 36 -25.93 9.66 -1.77
C ASN A 36 -25.37 10.93 -2.41
N TYR A 37 -25.46 12.06 -1.73
CA TYR A 37 -24.94 13.34 -2.21
C TYR A 37 -23.42 13.27 -2.43
N PHE A 38 -22.70 12.60 -1.53
CA PHE A 38 -21.25 12.39 -1.61
C PHE A 38 -20.83 11.04 -2.20
N GLU A 39 -21.69 10.35 -2.95
CA GLU A 39 -21.42 9.02 -3.51
C GLU A 39 -20.23 9.00 -4.52
N GLY A 40 -19.86 10.16 -5.06
CA GLY A 40 -18.64 10.35 -5.85
C GLY A 40 -17.34 10.33 -5.05
N GLU A 41 -17.42 10.53 -3.73
CA GLU A 41 -16.30 10.67 -2.81
C GLU A 41 -16.19 9.53 -1.79
N LEU A 42 -17.21 8.67 -1.72
CA LEU A 42 -17.31 7.55 -0.77
C LEU A 42 -17.11 6.20 -1.47
N ALA A 43 -16.70 5.18 -0.70
CA ALA A 43 -16.47 3.84 -1.23
C ALA A 43 -17.78 3.21 -1.76
N ARG A 44 -17.80 2.88 -3.06
CA ARG A 44 -18.98 2.46 -3.84
C ARG A 44 -19.27 0.98 -3.77
N GLU A 45 -18.23 0.16 -3.63
CA GLU A 45 -18.35 -1.29 -3.62
C GLU A 45 -17.14 -1.86 -2.87
N GLU A 46 -17.39 -2.88 -2.04
CA GLU A 46 -16.30 -3.71 -1.51
C GLU A 46 -16.06 -4.88 -2.45
N LEU A 47 -14.86 -4.97 -2.99
CA LEU A 47 -14.39 -6.10 -3.78
C LEU A 47 -13.42 -6.94 -2.95
N CYS A 48 -13.30 -8.21 -3.31
CA CYS A 48 -12.42 -9.14 -2.62
C CYS A 48 -10.95 -8.81 -2.91
N GLU A 49 -10.56 -8.79 -4.19
CA GLU A 49 -9.18 -8.54 -4.59
C GLU A 49 -9.09 -7.62 -5.80
N ILE A 50 -8.04 -6.80 -5.83
CA ILE A 50 -7.53 -6.11 -7.02
C ILE A 50 -6.09 -6.55 -7.27
N SER A 51 -5.79 -6.90 -8.52
CA SER A 51 -4.42 -7.13 -8.97
C SER A 51 -4.23 -6.65 -10.41
N ILE A 52 -2.98 -6.60 -10.85
CA ILE A 52 -2.61 -6.32 -12.23
C ILE A 52 -1.79 -7.51 -12.70
N GLU A 53 -2.23 -8.13 -13.79
CA GLU A 53 -1.65 -9.38 -14.28
C GLU A 53 -1.47 -9.39 -15.79
N ASP A 54 -0.69 -10.36 -16.25
CA ASP A 54 -0.56 -10.68 -17.67
C ASP A 54 -1.83 -11.40 -18.15
N PHE A 55 -2.53 -10.84 -19.12
CA PHE A 55 -3.76 -11.37 -19.72
C PHE A 55 -3.57 -12.79 -20.25
N ASP A 56 -2.35 -13.15 -20.68
CA ASP A 56 -2.06 -14.49 -21.16
C ASP A 56 -2.32 -15.58 -20.10
N GLN A 57 -2.30 -15.22 -18.80
CA GLN A 57 -2.65 -16.13 -17.69
C GLN A 57 -4.17 -16.36 -17.54
N TYR A 58 -5.01 -15.57 -18.22
CA TYR A 58 -6.46 -15.53 -18.02
C TYR A 58 -7.27 -15.67 -19.31
N LYS A 59 -6.69 -16.23 -20.38
CA LYS A 59 -7.37 -16.36 -21.69
C LYS A 59 -8.72 -17.07 -21.64
N GLN A 60 -8.97 -17.90 -20.63
CA GLN A 60 -10.26 -18.58 -20.46
C GLN A 60 -11.39 -17.69 -19.92
N HIS A 61 -11.11 -16.47 -19.44
CA HIS A 61 -12.12 -15.59 -18.87
C HIS A 61 -12.56 -14.53 -19.90
N PRO A 62 -13.85 -14.16 -19.91
CA PRO A 62 -14.33 -13.11 -20.79
C PRO A 62 -13.67 -11.78 -20.43
N LEU A 63 -13.17 -11.09 -21.43
CA LEU A 63 -12.64 -9.75 -21.28
C LEU A 63 -13.81 -8.75 -21.20
N THR A 64 -13.77 -7.87 -20.20
CA THR A 64 -14.65 -6.70 -20.21
C THR A 64 -13.93 -5.59 -20.95
N GLU A 65 -14.39 -5.34 -22.17
CA GLU A 65 -13.92 -4.20 -22.96
C GLU A 65 -14.39 -2.91 -22.30
N ALA A 66 -13.54 -1.89 -22.37
CA ALA A 66 -13.94 -0.55 -21.98
C ALA A 66 -15.07 -0.09 -22.91
N GLU A 67 -16.23 0.22 -22.36
CA GLU A 67 -17.33 0.78 -23.14
C GLU A 67 -16.93 2.18 -23.62
N ASN A 68 -17.34 2.54 -24.85
CA ASN A 68 -17.22 3.92 -25.33
C ASN A 68 -18.09 4.82 -24.46
N LEU A 69 -17.44 5.69 -23.70
CA LEU A 69 -18.10 6.55 -22.73
C LEU A 69 -18.40 7.90 -23.35
N ASP A 70 -19.68 8.19 -23.56
CA ASP A 70 -20.13 9.55 -23.86
C ASP A 70 -20.17 10.37 -22.56
N PHE A 71 -18.98 10.74 -22.07
CA PHE A 71 -18.82 11.56 -20.88
C PHE A 71 -18.32 12.96 -21.26
N SER A 72 -19.08 13.98 -20.87
CA SER A 72 -18.68 15.38 -20.96
C SER A 72 -17.84 15.76 -19.74
N LEU A 73 -16.52 15.82 -19.92
CA LEU A 73 -15.62 16.44 -18.95
C LEU A 73 -15.69 17.96 -19.16
N ASN A 74 -16.47 18.65 -18.35
CA ASN A 74 -16.52 20.12 -18.34
C ASN A 74 -15.38 20.72 -17.51
N ASP A 75 -14.13 20.27 -17.72
CA ASP A 75 -12.99 20.71 -16.92
C ASP A 75 -11.80 21.10 -17.84
N GLU A 76 -11.83 22.33 -18.35
CA GLU A 76 -10.81 22.89 -19.27
C GLU A 76 -9.39 22.77 -18.70
N GLN A 77 -9.22 22.93 -17.38
CA GLN A 77 -7.92 22.81 -16.71
C GLN A 77 -7.36 21.40 -16.82
N ARG A 78 -8.21 20.38 -16.73
CA ARG A 78 -7.78 18.98 -16.92
C ARG A 78 -7.43 18.68 -18.35
N GLU A 79 -8.16 19.25 -19.32
CA GLU A 79 -7.84 19.04 -20.73
C GLU A 79 -6.43 19.52 -21.07
N GLU A 80 -6.00 20.66 -20.51
CA GLU A 80 -4.64 21.16 -20.69
C GLU A 80 -3.59 20.25 -20.04
N MET A 81 -3.83 19.81 -18.81
CA MET A 81 -2.94 18.83 -18.15
C MET A 81 -2.80 17.54 -18.95
N TRP A 82 -3.91 17.04 -19.48
CA TRP A 82 -3.96 15.80 -20.25
C TRP A 82 -3.27 15.91 -21.60
N LYS A 83 -3.32 17.09 -22.24
CA LYS A 83 -2.58 17.35 -23.46
C LYS A 83 -1.08 17.13 -23.27
N ASN A 84 -0.50 17.60 -22.17
CA ASN A 84 0.92 17.38 -21.85
C ASN A 84 1.26 15.90 -21.68
N GLY A 85 0.35 15.10 -21.12
CA GLY A 85 0.53 13.65 -20.98
C GLY A 85 0.38 12.85 -22.28
N ILE A 86 -0.32 13.41 -23.28
CA ILE A 86 -0.39 12.83 -24.63
C ILE A 86 0.90 13.14 -25.40
N GLU A 87 1.43 14.36 -25.27
CA GLU A 87 2.69 14.78 -25.90
C GLU A 87 3.90 14.02 -25.32
N ASN A 88 3.84 13.63 -24.04
CA ASN A 88 4.85 12.82 -23.36
C ASN A 88 4.21 11.53 -22.83
N PRO A 89 4.06 10.49 -23.66
CA PRO A 89 3.27 9.31 -23.31
C PRO A 89 3.74 8.65 -22.01
N ILE A 90 2.84 8.62 -21.02
CA ILE A 90 3.06 7.97 -19.74
C ILE A 90 2.40 6.59 -19.76
N ALA A 91 3.16 5.54 -19.43
CA ALA A 91 2.61 4.20 -19.29
C ALA A 91 1.66 4.12 -18.09
N LEU A 92 0.52 3.44 -18.24
CA LEU A 92 -0.45 3.20 -17.16
C LEU A 92 0.11 2.27 -16.08
N TYR A 93 0.87 1.27 -16.50
CA TYR A 93 1.46 0.26 -15.63
C TYR A 93 2.97 0.39 -15.62
N LEU A 94 3.57 0.22 -14.44
CA LEU A 94 5.02 0.06 -14.31
C LEU A 94 5.32 -1.42 -14.07
N PRO A 95 6.02 -2.09 -14.99
CA PRO A 95 6.36 -3.49 -14.81
C PRO A 95 7.56 -3.65 -13.89
N ASN A 96 7.59 -4.75 -13.14
CA ASN A 96 8.73 -5.08 -12.30
C ASN A 96 9.99 -5.43 -13.10
N LYS A 97 9.85 -5.90 -14.35
CA LYS A 97 10.93 -6.19 -15.30
C LYS A 97 10.51 -5.83 -16.73
N ASP A 98 11.47 -5.67 -17.63
CA ASP A 98 11.23 -5.41 -19.06
C ASP A 98 10.32 -6.50 -19.64
N SER A 99 9.03 -6.21 -19.75
CA SER A 99 8.05 -7.14 -20.26
C SER A 99 7.00 -6.38 -21.05
N ASN A 100 7.01 -6.58 -22.38
CA ASN A 100 5.94 -6.16 -23.28
C ASN A 100 4.74 -7.10 -23.13
N LYS A 101 4.14 -7.11 -21.93
CA LYS A 101 3.00 -7.98 -21.61
C LYS A 101 1.69 -7.28 -21.89
N ASN A 102 0.68 -8.06 -22.24
CA ASN A 102 -0.68 -7.56 -22.34
C ASN A 102 -1.27 -7.51 -20.93
N LEU A 103 -1.36 -6.32 -20.32
CA LEU A 103 -1.73 -6.19 -18.92
C LEU A 103 -3.23 -5.92 -18.76
N VAL A 104 -3.81 -6.57 -17.75
CA VAL A 104 -5.20 -6.38 -17.34
C VAL A 104 -5.30 -6.16 -15.84
N ILE A 105 -6.31 -5.40 -15.44
CA ILE A 105 -6.70 -5.25 -14.04
C ILE A 105 -7.67 -6.39 -13.73
N CYS A 106 -7.33 -7.22 -12.76
CA CYS A 106 -8.15 -8.33 -12.30
C CYS A 106 -8.90 -7.91 -11.04
N LEU A 107 -10.22 -8.12 -11.03
CA LEU A 107 -11.08 -7.83 -9.89
C LEU A 107 -11.87 -9.09 -9.53
N THR A 108 -11.92 -9.44 -8.25
CA THR A 108 -12.74 -10.55 -7.76
C THR A 108 -13.75 -10.06 -6.73
N LYS A 109 -14.96 -10.63 -6.75
CA LYS A 109 -16.00 -10.32 -5.75
C LYS A 109 -15.94 -11.24 -4.53
N VAL A 110 -15.51 -12.49 -4.73
CA VAL A 110 -15.45 -13.53 -3.69
C VAL A 110 -14.11 -14.26 -3.77
N PHE A 111 -13.52 -14.56 -2.59
CA PHE A 111 -12.30 -15.37 -2.49
C PHE A 111 -12.52 -16.73 -3.16
N ASP A 112 -11.51 -17.20 -3.90
CA ASP A 112 -11.50 -18.48 -4.62
C ASP A 112 -12.62 -18.66 -5.66
N SER A 113 -13.32 -17.59 -6.02
CA SER A 113 -14.30 -17.64 -7.11
C SER A 113 -13.61 -17.66 -8.47
N GLN A 114 -14.14 -18.48 -9.38
CA GLN A 114 -13.73 -18.44 -10.78
C GLN A 114 -14.25 -17.19 -11.51
N THR A 115 -15.09 -16.38 -10.86
CA THR A 115 -15.62 -15.13 -11.41
C THR A 115 -14.60 -14.01 -11.22
N VAL A 116 -13.73 -13.89 -12.21
CA VAL A 116 -12.78 -12.78 -12.34
C VAL A 116 -13.32 -11.80 -13.36
N LEU A 117 -13.44 -10.53 -12.97
CA LEU A 117 -13.68 -9.43 -13.91
C LEU A 117 -12.34 -8.93 -14.41
N LEU A 118 -12.12 -9.02 -15.73
CA LEU A 118 -10.92 -8.56 -16.38
C LEU A 118 -11.19 -7.24 -17.08
N LEU A 119 -10.52 -6.18 -16.63
CA LEU A 119 -10.58 -4.87 -17.26
C LEU A 119 -9.28 -4.60 -18.02
N GLN A 120 -9.37 -4.55 -19.34
CA GLN A 120 -8.25 -4.14 -20.18
C GLN A 120 -8.32 -2.63 -20.44
N LEU A 121 -7.27 -1.92 -20.05
CA LEU A 121 -7.12 -0.49 -20.30
C LEU A 121 -5.92 -0.24 -21.23
N PRO A 122 -5.90 0.87 -21.98
CA PRO A 122 -4.72 1.28 -22.74
C PRO A 122 -3.47 1.36 -21.86
N SER A 123 -2.46 0.52 -22.15
CA SER A 123 -1.20 0.52 -21.40
C SER A 123 -0.37 1.78 -21.61
N ILE A 124 -0.53 2.44 -22.75
CA ILE A 124 0.10 3.72 -23.09
C ILE A 124 -1.01 4.63 -23.63
N ILE A 125 -1.14 5.81 -23.05
CA ILE A 125 -2.08 6.84 -23.49
C ILE A 125 -1.55 7.46 -24.78
N LYS A 126 -2.26 7.30 -25.90
CA LYS A 126 -1.85 7.85 -27.20
C LYS A 126 -2.69 9.03 -27.66
N ASN A 127 -3.89 9.16 -27.12
CA ASN A 127 -4.86 10.16 -27.58
C ASN A 127 -5.82 10.58 -26.44
N LYS A 128 -6.68 11.56 -26.74
CA LYS A 128 -7.67 12.11 -25.81
C LYS A 128 -8.74 11.08 -25.38
N GLU A 129 -9.01 10.07 -26.19
CA GLU A 129 -9.99 9.04 -25.86
C GLU A 129 -9.41 8.03 -24.85
N ASP A 130 -8.17 7.58 -25.06
CA ASP A 130 -7.46 6.70 -24.12
C ASP A 130 -7.43 7.30 -22.71
N ILE A 131 -7.12 8.60 -22.59
CA ILE A 131 -7.03 9.26 -21.28
C ILE A 131 -8.40 9.35 -20.60
N LYS A 132 -9.48 9.58 -21.36
CA LYS A 132 -10.85 9.60 -20.82
C LYS A 132 -11.27 8.23 -20.31
N ILE A 133 -11.01 7.19 -21.09
CA ILE A 133 -11.28 5.79 -20.71
C ILE A 133 -10.54 5.46 -19.43
N VAL A 134 -9.21 5.68 -19.40
CA VAL A 134 -8.39 5.38 -18.22
C VAL A 134 -8.83 6.20 -17.02
N TYR A 135 -9.07 7.51 -17.18
CA TYR A 135 -9.57 8.38 -16.12
C TYR A 135 -10.86 7.83 -15.50
N TYR A 136 -11.85 7.52 -16.34
CA TYR A 136 -13.16 7.05 -15.88
C TYR A 136 -13.05 5.74 -15.10
N TYR A 137 -12.35 4.75 -15.65
CA TYR A 137 -12.24 3.43 -15.03
C TYR A 137 -11.39 3.46 -13.77
N LEU A 138 -10.26 4.18 -13.76
CA LEU A 138 -9.47 4.35 -12.54
C LEU A 138 -10.24 5.14 -11.48
N ASN A 139 -11.02 6.15 -11.86
CA ASN A 139 -11.85 6.88 -10.90
C ASN A 139 -12.88 5.97 -10.24
N LYS A 140 -13.52 5.09 -11.00
CA LYS A 140 -14.42 4.07 -10.46
C LYS A 140 -13.69 3.10 -9.53
N LEU A 141 -12.56 2.55 -9.98
CA LEU A 141 -11.76 1.59 -9.22
C LEU A 141 -11.26 2.16 -7.90
N PHE A 142 -10.77 3.40 -7.90
CA PHE A 142 -10.24 4.07 -6.70
C PHE A 142 -11.34 4.56 -5.77
N ASN A 143 -12.59 4.50 -6.22
CA ASN A 143 -13.78 4.64 -5.38
C ASN A 143 -14.30 3.28 -4.86
N CYS A 144 -13.57 2.17 -5.04
CA CYS A 144 -13.88 0.90 -4.40
C CYS A 144 -12.96 0.68 -3.18
N SER A 145 -13.39 -0.20 -2.27
CA SER A 145 -12.53 -0.74 -1.20
C SER A 145 -12.25 -2.22 -1.46
N PHE A 146 -11.06 -2.69 -1.13
CA PHE A 146 -10.64 -4.07 -1.41
C PHE A 146 -10.29 -4.83 -0.12
N LYS A 147 -10.63 -6.11 -0.01
CA LYS A 147 -10.07 -6.92 1.09
C LYS A 147 -8.57 -7.13 0.88
N ARG A 148 -8.15 -7.35 -0.37
CA ARG A 148 -6.76 -7.55 -0.76
C ARG A 148 -6.37 -6.71 -1.98
N GLY A 149 -5.23 -6.04 -1.92
CA GLY A 149 -4.55 -5.47 -3.09
C GLY A 149 -3.25 -6.23 -3.36
N ASN A 150 -3.08 -6.76 -4.55
CA ASN A 150 -1.94 -7.59 -4.91
C ASN A 150 -1.22 -7.00 -6.12
N PHE A 151 -0.08 -6.36 -5.85
CA PHE A 151 0.76 -5.69 -6.87
C PHE A 151 2.17 -6.30 -6.87
N ASN A 152 2.23 -7.62 -7.06
CA ASN A 152 3.47 -8.41 -7.03
C ASN A 152 4.29 -8.39 -8.32
N LYS A 153 3.76 -7.83 -9.41
CA LYS A 153 4.42 -7.82 -10.72
C LYS A 153 4.30 -6.48 -11.44
N PHE A 154 3.17 -5.81 -11.26
CA PHE A 154 2.86 -4.54 -11.88
C PHE A 154 2.16 -3.65 -10.85
N ILE A 155 2.42 -2.35 -10.92
CA ILE A 155 1.70 -1.31 -10.20
C ILE A 155 1.09 -0.33 -11.20
N PHE A 156 0.13 0.46 -10.75
CA PHE A 156 -0.22 1.67 -11.47
C PHE A 156 0.93 2.67 -11.42
N ASN A 157 1.14 3.40 -12.52
CA ASN A 157 2.15 4.44 -12.58
C ASN A 157 1.70 5.65 -11.74
N PRO A 158 2.41 5.99 -10.63
CA PRO A 158 2.00 7.09 -9.77
C PRO A 158 2.03 8.45 -10.47
N GLU A 159 2.91 8.64 -11.48
CA GLU A 159 2.94 9.89 -12.26
C GLU A 159 1.70 10.02 -13.15
N LEU A 160 1.19 8.91 -13.72
CA LEU A 160 -0.06 8.94 -14.46
C LEU A 160 -1.25 9.20 -13.53
N ILE A 161 -1.28 8.58 -12.34
CA ILE A 161 -2.34 8.86 -11.35
C ILE A 161 -2.36 10.36 -11.02
N LYS A 162 -1.18 10.94 -10.76
CA LYS A 162 -1.06 12.37 -10.48
C LYS A 162 -1.53 13.24 -11.66
N LEU A 163 -1.19 12.87 -12.89
CA LEU A 163 -1.67 13.56 -14.09
C LEU A 163 -3.20 13.53 -14.19
N LEU A 164 -3.81 12.37 -13.92
CA LEU A 164 -5.25 12.15 -14.09
C LEU A 164 -6.10 12.86 -13.05
N PHE A 165 -5.63 12.93 -11.80
CA PHE A 165 -6.43 13.39 -10.66
C PHE A 165 -5.93 14.69 -10.02
N GLY A 166 -4.76 15.19 -10.42
CA GLY A 166 -4.09 16.38 -9.86
C GLY A 166 -3.53 16.13 -8.45
N ASN A 167 -4.39 15.65 -7.55
CA ASN A 167 -4.04 15.18 -6.22
C ASN A 167 -3.86 13.66 -6.20
N ALA A 168 -3.22 13.16 -5.14
CA ALA A 168 -3.07 11.74 -4.94
C ALA A 168 -4.44 11.09 -4.66
N LYS A 169 -4.93 10.28 -5.60
CA LYS A 169 -6.04 9.35 -5.35
C LYS A 169 -5.49 8.10 -4.69
N ASN A 170 -6.22 7.63 -3.68
CA ASN A 170 -5.89 6.44 -2.91
C ASN A 170 -6.69 5.23 -3.41
N VAL A 171 -6.03 4.09 -3.44
CA VAL A 171 -6.62 2.77 -3.43
C VAL A 171 -6.75 2.38 -1.97
N TYR A 172 -7.91 1.86 -1.58
CA TYR A 172 -8.16 1.43 -0.20
C TYR A 172 -8.20 -0.09 -0.10
N SER A 173 -7.40 -0.69 0.79
CA SER A 173 -7.47 -2.12 1.03
C SER A 173 -7.13 -2.52 2.46
N GLN A 174 -7.74 -3.59 2.96
CA GLN A 174 -7.38 -4.12 4.28
C GLN A 174 -5.94 -4.66 4.28
N TYR A 175 -5.54 -5.34 3.21
CA TYR A 175 -4.24 -5.99 3.09
C TYR A 175 -3.61 -5.76 1.72
N TYR A 176 -2.37 -5.28 1.69
CA TYR A 176 -1.56 -5.19 0.50
C TYR A 176 -0.44 -6.23 0.47
N SER A 177 -0.23 -6.82 -0.70
CA SER A 177 0.95 -7.58 -1.04
C SER A 177 1.67 -6.87 -2.18
N LEU A 178 2.92 -6.47 -1.92
CA LEU A 178 3.84 -6.00 -2.94
C LEU A 178 5.01 -6.97 -3.00
N SER A 179 5.44 -7.35 -4.19
CA SER A 179 6.62 -8.19 -4.41
C SER A 179 7.35 -7.62 -5.58
N PHE A 180 8.65 -7.35 -5.44
CA PHE A 180 9.35 -6.66 -6.50
C PHE A 180 10.85 -6.92 -6.53
N THR A 181 11.39 -6.61 -7.70
CA THR A 181 12.82 -6.57 -8.03
C THR A 181 13.25 -5.13 -8.26
N ASP A 182 14.55 -4.90 -8.39
CA ASP A 182 15.22 -3.61 -8.25
C ASP A 182 14.70 -2.49 -9.12
N HIS A 183 14.35 -2.83 -10.36
CA HIS A 183 14.31 -1.87 -11.46
C HIS A 183 13.25 -0.77 -11.27
N ASN A 184 12.32 -0.92 -10.32
CA ASN A 184 11.26 0.05 -10.05
C ASN A 184 10.97 0.31 -8.57
N LEU A 185 11.92 0.01 -7.66
CA LEU A 185 11.73 0.19 -6.22
C LEU A 185 11.16 1.57 -5.87
N GLU A 186 11.79 2.64 -6.33
CA GLU A 186 11.37 4.02 -6.01
C GLU A 186 9.92 4.31 -6.43
N ASN A 187 9.51 3.86 -7.61
CA ASN A 187 8.16 4.10 -8.10
C ASN A 187 7.13 3.29 -7.32
N ILE A 188 7.47 2.05 -6.93
CA ILE A 188 6.60 1.21 -6.10
C ILE A 188 6.39 1.82 -4.73
N PHE A 189 7.45 2.37 -4.15
CA PHE A 189 7.35 3.03 -2.87
C PHE A 189 6.63 4.37 -2.95
N LYS A 190 6.82 5.15 -4.02
CA LYS A 190 5.99 6.34 -4.30
C LYS A 190 4.52 5.95 -4.39
N PHE A 191 4.22 4.88 -5.12
CA PHE A 191 2.85 4.34 -5.22
C PHE A 191 2.31 3.89 -3.86
N ALA A 192 3.08 3.14 -3.06
CA ALA A 192 2.67 2.71 -1.74
C ALA A 192 2.41 3.88 -0.77
N LEU A 193 3.29 4.88 -0.74
CA LEU A 193 3.16 6.03 0.17
C LEU A 193 2.13 7.07 -0.29
N ASN A 194 1.88 7.19 -1.59
CA ASN A 194 1.00 8.25 -2.10
C ASN A 194 -0.36 7.72 -2.53
N ASN A 195 -0.50 6.43 -2.83
CA ASN A 195 -1.69 5.90 -3.48
C ASN A 195 -2.26 4.67 -2.81
N LEU A 196 -1.63 4.10 -1.77
CA LEU A 196 -2.19 2.98 -1.04
C LEU A 196 -2.51 3.40 0.39
N VAL A 197 -3.72 3.07 0.83
CA VAL A 197 -4.17 3.28 2.22
C VAL A 197 -4.81 1.98 2.71
N GLY A 198 -4.34 1.46 3.83
CA GLY A 198 -4.79 0.16 4.30
C GLY A 198 -4.41 -0.24 5.71
N GLY A 199 -4.86 -1.42 6.11
CA GLY A 199 -4.51 -1.99 7.41
C GLY A 199 -3.06 -2.47 7.42
N THR A 200 -2.75 -3.38 6.51
CA THR A 200 -1.49 -4.10 6.47
C THR A 200 -0.81 -3.97 5.11
N LEU A 201 0.49 -3.72 5.10
CA LEU A 201 1.33 -3.79 3.91
C LEU A 201 2.39 -4.88 4.08
N THR A 202 2.37 -5.89 3.22
CA THR A 202 3.43 -6.90 3.13
C THR A 202 4.26 -6.64 1.89
N THR A 203 5.57 -6.51 2.06
CA THR A 203 6.52 -6.33 0.96
C THR A 203 7.51 -7.48 0.91
N TYR A 204 7.63 -8.15 -0.22
CA TYR A 204 8.63 -9.17 -0.49
C TYR A 204 9.79 -8.53 -1.27
N PHE A 205 10.93 -8.39 -0.61
CA PHE A 205 12.15 -7.92 -1.25
C PHE A 205 12.91 -9.10 -1.84
N ARG A 206 13.03 -9.10 -3.17
CA ARG A 206 14.09 -9.86 -3.83
C ARG A 206 15.27 -8.91 -4.03
N LEU A 207 16.46 -9.40 -3.70
CA LEU A 207 17.69 -8.62 -3.59
C LEU A 207 17.88 -7.60 -4.69
N SER A 208 18.40 -6.44 -4.25
CA SER A 208 18.91 -5.42 -5.13
C SER A 208 20.40 -5.22 -5.14
N LYS A 209 20.97 -5.04 -6.33
CA LYS A 209 22.36 -4.57 -6.47
C LYS A 209 22.54 -3.19 -5.83
N ASP A 210 21.51 -2.35 -5.81
CA ASP A 210 21.50 -1.05 -5.14
C ASP A 210 20.87 -1.12 -3.74
N MET A 211 21.61 -1.76 -2.83
CA MET A 211 21.18 -1.97 -1.44
C MET A 211 20.89 -0.66 -0.69
N LYS A 212 21.67 0.38 -0.98
CA LYS A 212 21.52 1.68 -0.30
C LYS A 212 20.15 2.27 -0.61
N LYS A 213 19.74 2.24 -1.87
CA LYS A 213 18.43 2.73 -2.31
C LYS A 213 17.29 1.93 -1.67
N SER A 214 17.35 0.61 -1.70
CA SER A 214 16.32 -0.24 -1.09
C SER A 214 16.15 0.03 0.42
N LYS A 215 17.27 0.17 1.13
CA LYS A 215 17.29 0.49 2.57
C LYS A 215 16.63 1.84 2.87
N ASP A 216 17.07 2.90 2.20
CA ASP A 216 16.56 4.27 2.46
C ASP A 216 15.05 4.34 2.24
N ILE A 217 14.54 3.64 1.22
CA ILE A 217 13.11 3.67 0.91
C ILE A 217 12.29 2.78 1.86
N SER A 218 12.78 1.58 2.19
CA SER A 218 12.12 0.71 3.18
C SER A 218 12.00 1.44 4.52
N PHE A 219 13.07 2.06 4.98
CA PHE A 219 13.08 2.86 6.20
C PHE A 219 12.09 4.04 6.12
N LYS A 220 11.95 4.69 4.96
CA LYS A 220 10.96 5.76 4.75
C LYS A 220 9.52 5.27 4.91
N ILE A 221 9.18 4.09 4.41
CA ILE A 221 7.85 3.48 4.66
C ILE A 221 7.63 3.26 6.14
N LEU A 222 8.60 2.68 6.83
CA LEU A 222 8.42 2.33 8.24
C LEU A 222 8.25 3.58 9.13
N THR A 223 8.95 4.66 8.80
CA THR A 223 8.96 5.90 9.60
C THR A 223 7.90 6.92 9.22
N ASN A 224 7.39 6.90 7.98
CA ASN A 224 6.39 7.88 7.50
C ASN A 224 5.09 7.24 6.99
N GLY A 225 5.01 5.91 6.93
CA GLY A 225 3.85 5.19 6.41
C GLY A 225 2.75 4.96 7.44
N GLY A 226 2.91 5.40 8.69
CA GLY A 226 1.93 5.18 9.77
C GLY A 226 0.57 5.85 9.52
N ASP A 227 0.53 6.89 8.68
CA ASP A 227 -0.72 7.52 8.24
C ASP A 227 -1.50 6.63 7.24
N ASN A 228 -0.78 5.77 6.50
CA ASN A 228 -1.35 4.91 5.46
C ASN A 228 -1.52 3.46 5.90
N PHE A 229 -0.67 2.97 6.79
CA PHE A 229 -0.57 1.57 7.18
C PHE A 229 -0.43 1.45 8.69
N LYS A 230 -1.27 0.60 9.28
CA LYS A 230 -1.14 0.24 10.69
C LYS A 230 0.01 -0.74 10.90
N GLU A 231 0.18 -1.67 9.96
CA GLU A 231 1.13 -2.79 10.05
C GLU A 231 1.95 -2.90 8.76
N VAL A 232 3.26 -3.08 8.87
CA VAL A 232 4.15 -3.32 7.73
C VAL A 232 5.02 -4.56 7.99
N TYR A 233 4.96 -5.52 7.06
CA TYR A 233 5.73 -6.76 7.08
C TYR A 233 6.76 -6.74 5.94
N LEU A 234 8.04 -6.68 6.26
CA LEU A 234 9.12 -6.78 5.28
C LEU A 234 9.65 -8.21 5.26
N TRP A 235 9.53 -8.89 4.12
CA TRP A 235 10.05 -10.24 3.91
C TRP A 235 11.30 -10.19 3.05
N PHE A 236 12.36 -10.78 3.57
CA PHE A 236 13.64 -10.93 2.88
C PHE A 236 13.81 -12.40 2.47
N ASP A 237 13.97 -12.66 1.16
CA ASP A 237 14.04 -13.98 0.55
C ASP A 237 15.34 -14.75 0.93
N ASN A 238 15.36 -16.06 0.67
CA ASN A 238 16.47 -16.97 1.00
C ASN A 238 17.33 -17.31 -0.23
N SER A 239 17.52 -16.37 -1.16
CA SER A 239 18.34 -16.64 -2.35
C SER A 239 19.78 -17.01 -1.95
N PRO A 240 20.54 -17.70 -2.82
CA PRO A 240 21.94 -18.09 -2.56
C PRO A 240 22.86 -16.92 -2.12
N GLU A 241 22.44 -15.69 -2.41
CA GLU A 241 23.04 -14.43 -1.96
C GLU A 241 22.65 -14.07 -0.51
N GLY A 242 22.19 -15.03 0.30
CA GLY A 242 21.52 -14.82 1.59
C GLY A 242 22.28 -13.91 2.57
N LEU A 243 23.61 -13.92 2.56
CA LEU A 243 24.42 -13.06 3.44
C LEU A 243 24.14 -11.57 3.21
N GLU A 244 23.91 -11.14 1.98
CA GLU A 244 23.60 -9.75 1.67
C GLU A 244 22.22 -9.34 2.22
N GLN A 245 21.24 -10.25 2.16
CA GLN A 245 19.90 -10.03 2.71
C GLN A 245 19.93 -9.90 4.23
N TYR A 246 20.73 -10.75 4.87
CA TYR A 246 20.98 -10.69 6.31
C TYR A 246 21.52 -9.31 6.73
N ILE A 247 22.51 -8.80 5.98
CA ILE A 247 23.09 -7.47 6.24
C ILE A 247 22.01 -6.39 6.08
N ASN A 248 21.15 -6.46 5.06
CA ASN A 248 20.09 -5.48 4.84
C ASN A 248 19.03 -5.48 5.94
N ALA A 249 18.55 -6.66 6.33
CA ALA A 249 17.57 -6.78 7.41
C ALA A 249 18.14 -6.24 8.73
N GLN A 250 19.41 -6.55 9.02
CA GLN A 250 20.10 -6.03 10.20
C GLN A 250 20.31 -4.52 10.15
N MET A 251 20.70 -3.98 8.99
CA MET A 251 20.85 -2.53 8.82
C MET A 251 19.52 -1.81 9.01
N ILE A 252 18.44 -2.27 8.38
CA ILE A 252 17.11 -1.69 8.56
C ILE A 252 16.70 -1.76 10.04
N TYR A 253 16.94 -2.89 10.70
CA TYR A 253 16.69 -3.06 12.12
C TYR A 253 17.46 -2.05 12.99
N ASP A 254 18.78 -1.92 12.78
CA ASP A 254 19.61 -0.99 13.55
C ASP A 254 19.16 0.47 13.37
N TYR A 255 18.79 0.86 12.15
CA TYR A 255 18.24 2.19 11.87
C TYR A 255 16.89 2.42 12.57
N ILE A 256 16.01 1.42 12.60
CA ILE A 256 14.73 1.51 13.31
C ILE A 256 14.96 1.71 14.81
N VAL A 257 15.89 0.93 15.40
CA VAL A 257 16.24 1.04 16.83
C VAL A 257 16.80 2.43 17.14
N GLU A 258 17.75 2.91 16.32
CA GLU A 258 18.33 4.24 16.49
C GLU A 258 17.28 5.35 16.34
N TYR A 259 16.43 5.26 15.32
CA TYR A 259 15.37 6.23 15.06
C TYR A 259 14.34 6.27 16.20
N ILE A 260 13.86 5.12 16.68
CA ILE A 260 12.95 5.06 17.82
C ILE A 260 13.62 5.66 19.07
N ALA A 261 14.90 5.39 19.29
CA ALA A 261 15.61 5.88 20.46
C ALA A 261 15.85 7.39 20.42
N THR A 262 16.08 7.98 19.25
CA THR A 262 16.64 9.34 19.10
C THR A 262 15.76 10.32 18.32
N SER A 263 14.72 9.89 17.63
CA SER A 263 13.84 10.80 16.88
C SER A 263 13.10 11.72 17.84
N ARG A 264 12.90 12.98 17.42
CA ARG A 264 12.03 13.93 18.14
C ARG A 264 10.57 13.81 17.72
N ASP A 265 10.29 13.03 16.69
CA ASP A 265 8.94 12.81 16.18
C ASP A 265 8.82 11.36 15.67
N CYS A 266 7.94 10.60 16.30
CA CYS A 266 7.56 9.25 15.86
C CYS A 266 6.06 9.17 15.55
N SER A 267 5.38 10.31 15.36
CA SER A 267 3.93 10.38 15.14
C SER A 267 3.51 9.60 13.90
N LYS A 268 4.28 9.70 12.81
CA LYS A 268 4.03 9.06 11.51
C LYS A 268 4.61 7.66 11.35
N MET A 269 5.23 7.13 12.39
CA MET A 269 5.84 5.80 12.34
C MET A 269 4.78 4.72 12.38
N VAL A 270 4.96 3.67 11.58
CA VAL A 270 4.09 2.49 11.55
C VAL A 270 4.03 1.84 12.93
N SER A 271 2.83 1.48 13.37
CA SER A 271 2.60 0.99 14.75
C SER A 271 3.07 -0.45 14.98
N VAL A 272 3.06 -1.28 13.95
CA VAL A 272 3.53 -2.68 13.98
C VAL A 272 4.44 -2.91 12.79
N ILE A 273 5.69 -3.26 13.06
CA ILE A 273 6.69 -3.55 12.04
C ILE A 273 7.20 -4.96 12.27
N ALA A 274 7.12 -5.80 11.25
CA ALA A 274 7.71 -7.12 11.28
C ALA A 274 8.78 -7.26 10.20
N LEU A 275 9.97 -7.67 10.60
CA LEU A 275 11.06 -8.02 9.70
C LEU A 275 11.18 -9.53 9.69
N HIS A 276 10.86 -10.17 8.57
CA HIS A 276 10.93 -11.62 8.41
C HIS A 276 12.17 -12.02 7.63
N TYR A 277 12.94 -12.94 8.19
CA TYR A 277 14.12 -13.48 7.57
C TYR A 277 14.16 -14.99 7.74
N ASN A 278 14.51 -15.70 6.68
CA ASN A 278 14.46 -17.16 6.68
C ASN A 278 15.73 -17.82 7.28
N LEU A 279 16.71 -17.05 7.74
CA LEU A 279 17.80 -17.54 8.61
C LEU A 279 17.71 -16.92 10.00
N SER A 280 18.61 -17.34 10.91
CA SER A 280 18.70 -16.79 12.26
C SER A 280 18.93 -15.28 12.22
N PHE A 281 18.01 -14.49 12.77
CA PHE A 281 18.19 -13.05 12.90
C PHE A 281 19.41 -12.77 13.80
N PRO A 282 20.25 -11.78 13.46
CA PRO A 282 21.38 -11.39 14.30
C PRO A 282 20.92 -11.11 15.73
N SER A 283 21.77 -11.42 16.70
CA SER A 283 21.56 -10.92 18.05
C SER A 283 21.52 -9.39 17.98
N PRO A 284 20.42 -8.76 18.42
CA PRO A 284 20.25 -7.34 18.21
C PRO A 284 21.30 -6.55 18.98
N LYS A 285 21.86 -5.52 18.33
CA LYS A 285 22.68 -4.50 19.00
C LYS A 285 21.76 -3.56 19.75
N ILE A 286 21.22 -4.08 20.84
CA ILE A 286 20.27 -3.34 21.64
C ILE A 286 21.03 -2.27 22.41
N SER A 287 20.60 -1.02 22.23
CA SER A 287 21.18 0.10 22.97
C SER A 287 21.18 -0.20 24.47
N GLY A 288 22.14 0.32 25.22
CA GLY A 288 22.17 0.18 26.69
C GLY A 288 20.93 0.75 27.42
N ARG A 289 19.97 1.33 26.67
CA ARG A 289 18.71 1.88 27.16
C ARG A 289 17.54 0.91 27.06
N ALA A 290 17.67 -0.21 26.33
CA ALA A 290 16.56 -1.14 26.30
C ALA A 290 16.50 -1.94 27.59
N THR A 291 15.30 -2.10 28.10
CA THR A 291 15.05 -2.96 29.25
C THR A 291 14.61 -4.31 28.75
N LYS A 292 15.34 -5.36 29.11
CA LYS A 292 14.93 -6.73 28.83
C LYS A 292 13.74 -7.07 29.71
N ILE A 293 12.59 -7.37 29.10
CA ILE A 293 11.35 -7.66 29.82
C ILE A 293 11.19 -9.16 30.05
N GLU A 294 11.41 -9.95 29.00
CA GLU A 294 10.99 -11.36 29.00
C GLU A 294 11.88 -12.22 28.11
N ILE A 295 12.08 -13.47 28.53
CA ILE A 295 12.65 -14.55 27.71
C ILE A 295 11.66 -15.72 27.75
N LYS A 296 11.19 -16.17 26.59
CA LYS A 296 10.43 -17.42 26.44
C LYS A 296 11.30 -18.44 25.73
N GLN A 297 11.45 -19.61 26.33
CA GLN A 297 12.06 -20.76 25.68
C GLN A 297 10.96 -21.64 25.08
N TYR A 298 11.16 -22.04 23.83
CA TYR A 298 10.37 -23.02 23.10
C TYR A 298 11.29 -24.18 22.72
N GLU A 299 10.72 -25.34 22.34
CA GLU A 299 11.50 -26.56 22.05
C GLU A 299 12.70 -26.32 21.13
N ASN A 300 12.55 -25.47 20.10
CA ASN A 300 13.60 -25.22 19.10
C ASN A 300 13.95 -23.73 18.94
N SER A 301 13.49 -22.84 19.83
CA SER A 301 13.80 -21.41 19.71
C SER A 301 13.70 -20.66 21.02
N THR A 302 14.41 -19.53 21.11
CA THR A 302 14.23 -18.56 22.19
C THR A 302 13.64 -17.29 21.62
N LYS A 303 12.64 -16.75 22.32
CA LYS A 303 12.04 -15.46 22.04
C LYS A 303 12.43 -14.49 23.14
N THR A 304 13.04 -13.36 22.78
CA THR A 304 13.43 -12.33 23.76
C THR A 304 12.70 -11.03 23.48
N THR A 305 12.10 -10.45 24.52
CA THR A 305 11.35 -9.19 24.42
C THR A 305 12.07 -8.07 25.16
N TYR A 306 12.19 -6.93 24.51
CA TYR A 306 12.81 -5.71 25.04
C TYR A 306 11.85 -4.54 24.93
N GLU A 307 11.91 -3.61 25.89
CA GLU A 307 11.26 -2.30 25.80
C GLU A 307 12.30 -1.23 25.52
N ILE A 308 12.00 -0.36 24.56
CA ILE A 308 12.81 0.83 24.26
C ILE A 308 11.92 2.06 24.41
N ALA A 309 12.33 2.98 25.27
CA ALA A 309 11.72 4.30 25.41
C ALA A 309 12.50 5.34 24.58
N ASN A 310 11.76 6.22 23.89
CA ASN A 310 12.36 7.35 23.18
C ASN A 310 12.94 8.37 24.17
N ILE A 311 14.14 8.91 23.90
CA ILE A 311 14.83 9.80 24.84
C ILE A 311 14.26 11.21 24.91
N HIS A 312 13.65 11.67 23.83
CA HIS A 312 13.04 12.98 23.76
C HIS A 312 11.58 12.94 24.19
N ILE A 313 10.92 11.77 24.05
CA ILE A 313 9.52 11.55 24.39
C ILE A 313 9.36 10.23 25.18
N PRO A 314 9.69 10.16 26.48
CA PRO A 314 9.71 8.91 27.26
C PRO A 314 8.38 8.14 27.33
N LYS A 315 7.26 8.79 27.00
CA LYS A 315 5.95 8.14 26.87
C LYS A 315 5.82 7.29 25.60
N VAL A 316 6.55 7.66 24.54
CA VAL A 316 6.63 6.87 23.30
C VAL A 316 7.56 5.69 23.55
N ARG A 317 6.96 4.50 23.65
CA ARG A 317 7.64 3.24 23.94
C ARG A 317 7.34 2.20 22.87
N PHE A 318 8.32 1.35 22.62
CA PHE A 318 8.21 0.26 21.66
C PHE A 318 8.67 -1.06 22.29
N LEU A 319 7.92 -2.11 21.99
CA LEU A 319 8.29 -3.49 22.30
C LEU A 319 8.99 -4.11 21.11
N PHE A 320 10.17 -4.67 21.35
CA PHE A 320 10.99 -5.39 20.39
C PHE A 320 11.00 -6.85 20.76
N CYS A 321 10.36 -7.65 19.93
CA CYS A 321 10.19 -9.07 20.10
C CYS A 321 11.07 -9.80 19.08
N HIS A 322 12.19 -10.34 19.56
CA HIS A 322 13.15 -11.10 18.76
C HIS A 322 12.82 -12.58 18.80
N GLY A 323 12.46 -13.15 17.65
CA GLY A 323 12.39 -14.58 17.41
C GLY A 323 13.56 -15.05 16.55
N PHE A 324 13.62 -16.36 16.30
CA PHE A 324 14.71 -16.92 15.51
C PHE A 324 14.70 -16.44 14.04
N PHE A 325 13.51 -16.32 13.43
CA PHE A 325 13.33 -15.96 12.02
C PHE A 325 12.70 -14.57 11.81
N TYR A 326 12.47 -13.81 12.88
CA TYR A 326 11.78 -12.54 12.75
C TYR A 326 12.05 -11.60 13.90
N VAL A 327 11.81 -10.32 13.64
CA VAL A 327 11.69 -9.28 14.66
C VAL A 327 10.35 -8.60 14.50
N ASP A 328 9.59 -8.52 15.59
CA ASP A 328 8.33 -7.79 15.68
C ASP A 328 8.51 -6.57 16.58
N ILE A 329 8.18 -5.39 16.07
CA ILE A 329 8.35 -4.10 16.71
C ILE A 329 6.97 -3.46 16.84
N ARG A 330 6.52 -3.23 18.07
CA ARG A 330 5.18 -2.71 18.34
C ARG A 330 5.24 -1.42 19.16
N ARG A 331 4.59 -0.37 18.68
CA ARG A 331 4.34 0.83 19.47
C ARG A 331 3.35 0.50 20.59
N MET A 332 3.70 0.83 21.82
CA MET A 332 2.79 0.67 22.95
C MET A 332 1.72 1.75 22.89
N LYS A 333 0.46 1.38 23.16
CA LYS A 333 -0.61 2.35 23.37
C LYS A 333 -0.44 2.94 24.78
N GLU A 334 -0.59 4.27 24.88
CA GLU A 334 -0.65 4.96 26.16
C GLU A 334 -1.91 4.61 26.95
#